data_AF-A0A5E4AMV4-F1
#
_entry.id   AF-A0A5E4AMV4-F1
#
_cell.length_a   1.000
_cell.length_b   1.000
_cell.length_c   1.000
_cell.angle_alpha   90.00
_cell.angle_beta   90.00
_cell.angle_gamma   90.00
#
_symmetry.space_group_name_H-M   'P 1'
#
loop_
_entity.id
_entity.type
_entity.pdbx_description
1 polymer ?
#
loop_
_entity_poly.entity_id
_entity_poly.type
_entity_poly.pdbx_seq_one_letter_code
_entity_poly.pdbx_strand_id
1 'polypeptide(L)'
;MRSRQEMKNPLSSKKRRKEAQVAFRRTLEKEARGTEPDIVVPKFKQRKGESDGAYIQRMEQEAQHVMFLSKNRASRHPEVQVASKKEKSDRKKSFQRRRLDKARQKKEARAADRLEQELLQDTVKFGEVVLQPPELTAKPRRSETRDQPCQKSLMLRKLLIPSNVSQPLTISLARQRIMQEERDRAVQAYRALKQQQQKQSTLPPKLPSHTQRTLGAQP
;
A
#
# COMPACT_ATOMS: atom_id res chain seq x y z
N MET A 1 21.18 -36.53 25.55
CA MET A 1 22.38 -35.69 25.31
C MET A 1 22.17 -34.92 24.02
N ARG A 2 22.23 -33.58 24.01
CA ARG A 2 22.08 -32.78 22.78
C ARG A 2 23.34 -32.89 21.91
N SER A 3 23.18 -32.87 20.58
CA SER A 3 24.27 -33.07 19.62
C SER A 3 25.35 -32.00 19.75
N ARG A 4 26.63 -32.37 19.57
CA ARG A 4 27.79 -31.45 19.58
C ARG A 4 27.65 -30.29 18.58
N GLN A 5 26.82 -30.44 17.56
CA GLN A 5 26.54 -29.41 16.56
C GLN A 5 25.58 -28.32 17.06
N GLU A 6 24.65 -28.65 17.96
CA GLU A 6 23.73 -27.69 18.57
C GLU A 6 24.43 -26.79 19.60
N MET A 7 25.49 -27.30 20.23
CA MET A 7 26.33 -26.56 21.19
C MET A 7 27.17 -25.45 20.53
N LYS A 8 27.36 -25.49 19.20
CA LYS A 8 28.19 -24.53 18.46
C LYS A 8 27.42 -23.31 17.93
N ASN A 9 26.10 -23.31 17.99
CA ASN A 9 25.26 -22.20 17.54
C ASN A 9 24.51 -21.56 18.70
N PRO A 10 25.15 -20.67 19.50
CA PRO A 10 24.40 -19.91 20.50
C PRO A 10 23.37 -19.07 19.76
N LEU A 11 22.08 -19.37 20.00
CA LEU A 11 20.99 -18.55 19.49
C LEU A 11 21.27 -17.10 19.90
N SER A 12 21.40 -16.22 18.90
CA SER A 12 21.56 -14.77 19.11
C SER A 12 20.64 -14.30 20.23
N SER A 13 21.14 -13.45 21.13
CA SER A 13 20.38 -12.91 22.27
C SER A 13 19.00 -12.36 21.86
N LYS A 14 18.91 -11.79 20.65
CA LYS A 14 17.67 -11.32 20.02
C LYS A 14 16.65 -12.44 19.75
N LYS A 15 17.12 -13.62 19.32
CA LYS A 15 16.29 -14.79 19.04
C LYS A 15 15.76 -15.42 20.34
N ARG A 16 16.63 -15.56 21.36
CA ARG A 16 16.21 -16.02 22.70
C ARG A 16 15.16 -15.11 23.34
N ARG A 17 15.33 -13.79 23.26
CA ARG A 17 14.35 -12.82 23.78
C ARG A 17 13.00 -12.90 23.05
N LYS A 18 13.00 -13.10 21.72
CA LYS A 18 11.77 -13.31 20.94
C LYS A 18 11.08 -14.61 21.32
N GLU A 19 11.81 -15.71 21.44
CA GLU A 19 11.25 -17.01 21.84
C GLU A 19 10.66 -16.95 23.26
N ALA A 20 11.35 -16.32 24.21
CA ALA A 20 10.83 -16.10 25.57
C ALA A 20 9.57 -15.24 25.57
N GLN A 21 9.52 -14.16 24.78
CA GLN A 21 8.33 -13.32 24.66
C GLN A 21 7.14 -14.08 24.05
N VAL A 22 7.39 -14.95 23.06
CA VAL A 22 6.36 -15.80 22.45
C VAL A 22 5.86 -16.85 23.44
N ALA A 23 6.76 -17.46 24.23
CA ALA A 23 6.39 -18.41 25.27
C ALA A 23 5.54 -17.74 26.36
N PHE A 24 5.93 -16.56 26.82
CA PHE A 24 5.19 -15.76 27.80
C PHE A 24 3.81 -15.34 27.28
N ARG A 25 3.71 -14.93 26.00
CA ARG A 25 2.40 -14.66 25.38
C ARG A 25 1.53 -15.92 25.31
N ARG A 26 2.12 -17.08 25.00
CA ARG A 26 1.39 -18.35 24.97
C ARG A 26 0.88 -18.77 26.36
N THR A 27 1.64 -18.54 27.43
CA THR A 27 1.17 -18.85 28.80
C THR A 27 0.07 -17.88 29.21
N LEU A 28 0.24 -16.58 28.96
CA LEU A 28 -0.80 -15.59 29.20
C LEU A 28 -2.06 -15.85 28.38
N GLU A 29 -1.94 -16.27 27.12
CA GLU A 29 -3.08 -16.64 26.28
C GLU A 29 -3.77 -17.92 26.78
N LYS A 30 -3.04 -18.87 27.38
CA LYS A 30 -3.64 -20.07 27.98
C LYS A 30 -4.40 -19.73 29.27
N GLU A 31 -3.84 -18.86 30.10
CA GLU A 31 -4.46 -18.36 31.33
C GLU A 31 -5.66 -17.46 31.01
N ALA A 32 -5.53 -16.54 30.05
CA ALA A 32 -6.59 -15.64 29.61
C ALA A 32 -7.70 -16.34 28.82
N ARG A 33 -7.42 -17.47 28.16
CA ARG A 33 -8.44 -18.31 27.54
C ARG A 33 -9.35 -18.99 28.56
N GLY A 34 -9.04 -18.92 29.86
CA GLY A 34 -9.93 -19.35 30.93
C GLY A 34 -10.57 -20.69 30.61
N THR A 35 -9.78 -21.66 30.13
CA THR A 35 -10.31 -22.96 29.73
C THR A 35 -10.90 -23.60 30.97
N GLU A 36 -12.21 -23.49 31.10
CA GLU A 36 -12.91 -24.19 32.17
C GLU A 36 -12.53 -25.67 32.07
N PRO A 37 -11.94 -26.23 33.14
CA PRO A 37 -11.43 -27.60 33.11
C PRO A 37 -12.54 -28.54 32.67
N ASP A 38 -12.25 -29.57 31.88
CA ASP A 38 -13.27 -30.52 31.43
C ASP A 38 -13.95 -31.20 32.61
N ILE A 39 -15.25 -31.53 32.48
CA ILE A 39 -15.97 -32.23 33.56
C ILE A 39 -15.25 -33.55 33.77
N VAL A 40 -14.74 -33.76 34.98
CA VAL A 40 -14.09 -35.01 35.34
C VAL A 40 -15.17 -36.09 35.35
N VAL A 41 -15.01 -37.11 34.50
CA VAL A 41 -15.91 -38.26 34.47
C VAL A 41 -15.55 -39.20 35.62
N PRO A 42 -16.43 -39.41 36.61
CA PRO A 42 -16.17 -40.32 37.71
C PRO A 42 -15.99 -41.76 37.23
N LYS A 43 -15.09 -42.49 37.88
CA LYS A 43 -14.86 -43.92 37.61
C LYS A 43 -15.64 -44.75 38.61
N PHE A 44 -16.69 -45.39 38.15
CA PHE A 44 -17.56 -46.17 39.00
C PHE A 44 -17.01 -47.57 39.26
N LYS A 45 -16.48 -47.75 40.48
CA LYS A 45 -16.08 -49.04 41.04
C LYS A 45 -16.55 -49.12 42.49
N GLN A 46 -17.08 -50.26 42.89
CA GLN A 46 -17.46 -50.53 44.28
C GLN A 46 -16.20 -50.49 45.16
N ARG A 47 -16.29 -49.79 46.28
CA ARG A 47 -15.18 -49.66 47.23
C ARG A 47 -15.12 -50.89 48.13
N LYS A 48 -13.94 -51.18 48.67
CA LYS A 48 -13.76 -52.28 49.63
C LYS A 48 -14.58 -51.97 50.90
N GLY A 49 -15.60 -52.78 51.18
CA GLY A 49 -16.50 -52.61 52.33
C GLY A 49 -17.75 -51.75 52.07
N GLU A 50 -17.99 -51.32 50.82
CA GLU A 50 -19.23 -50.64 50.42
C GLU A 50 -20.31 -51.69 50.11
N SER A 51 -21.50 -51.55 50.71
CA SER A 51 -22.65 -52.38 50.34
C SER A 51 -23.19 -51.99 48.97
N ASP A 52 -23.87 -52.92 48.28
CA ASP A 52 -24.38 -52.69 46.93
C ASP A 52 -25.33 -51.48 46.86
N GLY A 53 -26.18 -51.32 47.88
CA GLY A 53 -27.08 -50.17 47.98
C GLY A 53 -26.35 -48.83 48.11
N ALA A 54 -25.29 -48.78 48.92
CA ALA A 54 -24.47 -47.58 49.09
C ALA A 54 -23.72 -47.23 47.79
N TYR A 55 -23.25 -48.24 47.06
CA TYR A 55 -22.63 -48.06 45.75
C TYR A 55 -23.59 -47.44 44.72
N ILE A 56 -24.83 -47.95 44.65
CA ILE A 56 -25.86 -47.44 43.72
C ILE A 56 -26.22 -45.99 44.06
N GLN A 57 -26.39 -45.66 45.35
CA GLN A 57 -26.67 -44.28 45.77
C GLN A 57 -25.53 -43.32 45.40
N ARG A 58 -24.27 -43.74 45.58
CA ARG A 58 -23.11 -42.93 45.19
C ARG A 58 -23.05 -42.72 43.68
N MET A 59 -23.31 -43.77 42.90
CA MET A 59 -23.41 -43.68 41.45
C MET A 59 -24.44 -42.64 41.02
N GLU A 60 -25.62 -42.68 41.64
CA GLU A 60 -26.73 -41.79 41.32
C GLU A 60 -26.39 -40.33 41.63
N GLN A 61 -25.82 -40.06 42.80
CA GLN A 61 -25.39 -38.71 43.19
C GLN A 61 -24.30 -38.14 42.27
N GLU A 62 -23.28 -38.94 41.96
CA GLU A 62 -22.19 -38.52 41.07
C GLU A 62 -22.71 -38.28 39.64
N ALA A 63 -23.64 -39.12 39.14
CA ALA A 63 -24.28 -38.93 37.84
C ALA A 63 -25.15 -37.67 37.78
N GLN A 64 -25.95 -37.41 38.83
CA GLN A 64 -26.74 -36.18 38.97
C GLN A 64 -25.82 -34.95 38.97
N HIS A 65 -24.69 -35.01 39.68
CA HIS A 65 -23.73 -33.92 39.77
C HIS A 65 -23.08 -33.61 38.41
N VAL A 66 -22.61 -34.63 37.69
CA VAL A 66 -22.04 -34.48 36.33
C VAL A 66 -23.08 -33.92 35.36
N MET A 67 -24.32 -34.41 35.44
CA MET A 67 -25.42 -33.91 34.62
C MET A 67 -25.68 -32.43 34.90
N PHE A 68 -25.71 -32.00 36.16
CA PHE A 68 -25.86 -30.60 36.53
C PHE A 68 -24.74 -29.72 35.96
N LEU A 69 -23.47 -30.13 36.12
CA LEU A 69 -22.32 -29.41 35.55
C LEU A 69 -22.38 -29.33 34.03
N SER A 70 -22.88 -30.37 33.36
CA SER A 70 -23.02 -30.39 31.89
C SER A 70 -24.10 -29.45 31.37
N LYS A 71 -25.24 -29.37 32.07
CA LYS A 71 -26.38 -28.51 31.70
C LYS A 71 -26.04 -27.03 31.87
N ASN A 72 -25.23 -26.70 32.86
CA ASN A 72 -24.83 -25.33 33.14
C ASN A 72 -23.65 -24.84 32.29
N ARG A 73 -23.06 -25.68 31.43
CA ARG A 73 -21.99 -25.25 30.53
C ARG A 73 -22.55 -24.48 29.34
N ALA A 74 -21.90 -23.36 29.02
CA ALA A 74 -22.09 -22.69 27.74
C ALA A 74 -21.76 -23.66 26.59
N SER A 75 -22.57 -23.63 25.53
CA SER A 75 -22.39 -24.45 24.33
C SER A 75 -21.00 -24.24 23.74
N ARG A 76 -20.13 -25.24 23.87
CA ARG A 76 -18.77 -25.20 23.33
C ARG A 76 -18.83 -25.52 21.84
N HIS A 77 -18.39 -24.57 21.01
CA HIS A 77 -18.11 -24.79 19.59
C HIS A 77 -16.60 -24.89 19.37
N PRO A 78 -15.97 -26.05 19.64
CA PRO A 78 -14.53 -26.20 19.49
C PRO A 78 -14.06 -25.96 18.04
N GLU A 79 -14.91 -26.21 17.05
CA GLU A 79 -14.61 -25.99 15.62
C GLU A 79 -14.53 -24.50 15.24
N VAL A 80 -15.29 -23.63 15.92
CA VAL A 80 -15.35 -22.19 15.61
C VAL A 80 -14.12 -21.45 16.14
N GLN A 81 -13.47 -21.98 17.19
CA GLN A 81 -12.33 -21.30 17.84
C GLN A 81 -10.99 -21.45 17.09
N VAL A 82 -10.88 -22.37 16.13
CA VAL A 82 -9.63 -22.55 15.35
C VAL A 82 -9.40 -21.39 14.37
N ALA A 83 -10.47 -20.73 13.93
CA ALA A 83 -10.38 -19.52 13.12
C ALA A 83 -10.52 -18.29 14.02
N SER A 84 -9.64 -18.11 15.01
CA SER A 84 -9.41 -16.77 15.54
C SER A 84 -8.88 -15.92 14.38
N LYS A 85 -9.81 -15.22 13.72
CA LYS A 85 -9.54 -14.32 12.61
C LYS A 85 -8.63 -13.26 13.19
N LYS A 86 -7.32 -13.43 13.01
CA LYS A 86 -6.33 -12.40 13.36
C LYS A 86 -6.79 -11.13 12.68
N GLU A 87 -7.37 -10.23 13.46
CA GLU A 87 -7.91 -9.01 12.91
C GLU A 87 -6.75 -8.23 12.32
N LYS A 88 -6.82 -8.02 11.01
CA LYS A 88 -5.82 -7.22 10.29
C LYS A 88 -5.86 -5.82 10.89
N SER A 89 -4.70 -5.17 11.00
CA SER A 89 -4.64 -3.75 11.39
C SER A 89 -5.51 -2.90 10.45
N ASP A 90 -6.03 -1.78 10.96
CA ASP A 90 -6.94 -0.93 10.19
C ASP A 90 -6.30 -0.40 8.91
N ARG A 91 -4.99 -0.12 8.95
CA ARG A 91 -4.19 0.24 7.76
C ARG A 91 -4.20 -0.86 6.70
N LYS A 92 -4.16 -2.14 7.10
CA LYS A 92 -4.20 -3.25 6.15
C LYS A 92 -5.60 -3.46 5.59
N LYS A 93 -6.65 -3.24 6.40
CA LYS A 93 -8.05 -3.26 5.96
C LYS A 93 -8.32 -2.15 4.93
N SER A 94 -7.89 -0.91 5.20
CA SER A 94 -8.10 0.23 4.29
C SER A 94 -7.32 0.07 2.98
N PHE A 95 -6.08 -0.43 3.03
CA PHE A 95 -5.31 -0.73 1.83
C PHE A 95 -5.99 -1.80 0.95
N GLN A 96 -6.52 -2.85 1.58
CA GLN A 96 -7.24 -3.90 0.86
C GLN A 96 -8.52 -3.38 0.21
N ARG A 97 -9.30 -2.56 0.94
CA ARG A 97 -10.50 -1.89 0.40
C ARG A 97 -10.16 -1.01 -0.80
N ARG A 98 -9.19 -0.09 -0.65
CA ARG A 98 -8.75 0.80 -1.74
C ARG A 98 -8.31 0.05 -3.00
N ARG A 99 -7.66 -1.12 -2.84
CA ARG A 99 -7.24 -1.95 -3.98
C ARG A 99 -8.46 -2.55 -4.70
N LEU A 100 -9.47 -3.00 -3.96
CA LEU A 100 -10.71 -3.53 -4.52
C LEU A 100 -11.51 -2.42 -5.21
N ASP A 101 -11.61 -1.25 -4.60
CA ASP A 101 -12.34 -0.10 -5.16
C ASP A 101 -11.73 0.34 -6.49
N LYS A 102 -10.40 0.43 -6.58
CA LYS A 102 -9.71 0.69 -7.86
C LYS A 102 -10.01 -0.35 -8.93
N ALA A 103 -10.13 -1.63 -8.55
CA ALA A 103 -10.44 -2.68 -9.50
C ALA A 103 -11.88 -2.58 -10.01
N ARG A 104 -12.83 -2.20 -9.15
CA ARG A 104 -14.22 -1.93 -9.51
C ARG A 104 -14.34 -0.74 -10.44
N GLN A 105 -13.75 0.39 -10.09
CA GLN A 105 -13.71 1.59 -10.93
C GLN A 105 -13.12 1.30 -12.31
N LYS A 106 -12.02 0.53 -12.37
CA LYS A 106 -11.43 0.14 -13.66
C LYS A 106 -12.35 -0.76 -14.49
N LYS A 107 -13.16 -1.60 -13.85
CA LYS A 107 -14.13 -2.46 -14.54
C LYS A 107 -15.30 -1.62 -15.08
N GLU A 108 -15.80 -0.69 -14.29
CA GLU A 108 -16.86 0.25 -14.68
C GLU A 108 -16.41 1.15 -15.84
N ALA A 109 -15.22 1.74 -15.76
CA ALA A 109 -14.65 2.52 -16.85
C ALA A 109 -14.53 1.70 -18.15
N ARG A 110 -14.00 0.47 -18.07
CA ARG A 110 -13.93 -0.42 -19.24
C ARG A 110 -15.30 -0.83 -19.78
N ALA A 111 -16.32 -0.89 -18.92
CA ALA A 111 -17.68 -1.17 -19.36
C ALA A 111 -18.27 0.05 -20.09
N ALA A 112 -18.03 1.27 -19.58
CA ALA A 112 -18.39 2.50 -20.26
C ALA A 112 -17.69 2.63 -21.63
N ASP A 113 -16.36 2.41 -21.68
CA ASP A 113 -15.59 2.45 -22.94
C ASP A 113 -16.15 1.48 -24.00
N ARG A 114 -16.61 0.29 -23.57
CA ARG A 114 -17.23 -0.70 -24.47
C ARG A 114 -18.59 -0.25 -24.97
N LEU A 115 -19.42 0.31 -24.08
CA LEU A 115 -20.72 0.84 -24.47
C LEU A 115 -20.57 2.03 -25.43
N GLU A 116 -19.60 2.91 -25.20
CA GLU A 116 -19.28 3.98 -26.14
C GLU A 116 -18.85 3.43 -27.50
N GLN A 117 -17.97 2.41 -27.51
CA GLN A 117 -17.58 1.75 -28.76
C GLN A 117 -18.77 1.14 -29.50
N GLU A 118 -19.72 0.52 -28.79
CA GLU A 118 -20.92 -0.06 -29.41
C GLU A 118 -21.85 1.03 -29.98
N LEU A 119 -21.95 2.19 -29.33
CA LEU A 119 -22.79 3.31 -29.78
C LEU A 119 -22.17 4.10 -30.95
N LEU A 120 -20.84 4.18 -31.02
CA LEU A 120 -20.12 4.91 -32.07
C LEU A 120 -19.67 4.02 -33.25
N GLN A 121 -19.88 2.70 -33.19
CA GLN A 121 -19.54 1.79 -34.28
C GLN A 121 -20.66 1.72 -35.33
N ASP A 122 -20.36 2.17 -36.54
CA ASP A 122 -21.24 1.99 -37.70
C ASP A 122 -21.12 0.56 -38.24
N THR A 123 -22.16 -0.26 -38.08
CA THR A 123 -22.23 -1.59 -38.70
C THR A 123 -22.64 -1.51 -40.16
N VAL A 124 -21.68 -1.77 -41.05
CA VAL A 124 -21.87 -1.79 -42.52
C VAL A 124 -21.99 -3.23 -43.01
N LYS A 125 -22.92 -3.52 -43.93
CA LYS A 125 -23.09 -4.87 -44.50
C LYS A 125 -22.15 -5.10 -45.69
N PHE A 126 -21.83 -6.38 -45.94
CA PHE A 126 -21.02 -6.75 -47.10
C PHE A 126 -21.75 -6.42 -48.41
N GLY A 127 -21.11 -5.64 -49.29
CA GLY A 127 -21.68 -5.17 -50.55
C GLY A 127 -22.09 -3.70 -50.55
N GLU A 128 -22.15 -3.04 -49.39
CA GLU A 128 -22.36 -1.59 -49.28
C GLU A 128 -21.02 -0.85 -49.45
N VAL A 129 -20.99 0.17 -50.30
CA VAL A 129 -19.78 0.97 -50.56
C VAL A 129 -19.79 2.20 -49.67
N VAL A 130 -18.83 2.27 -48.74
CA VAL A 130 -18.65 3.41 -47.82
C VAL A 130 -17.54 4.31 -48.32
N LEU A 131 -17.77 5.61 -48.29
CA LEU A 131 -16.82 6.63 -48.78
C LEU A 131 -15.68 6.88 -47.79
N GLN A 132 -15.92 6.68 -46.49
CA GLN A 132 -14.91 6.86 -45.47
C GLN A 132 -13.96 5.64 -45.45
N PRO A 133 -12.64 5.84 -45.62
CA PRO A 133 -11.69 4.75 -45.58
C PRO A 133 -11.64 4.13 -44.18
N PRO A 134 -11.47 2.79 -44.06
CA PRO A 134 -11.36 2.13 -42.78
C PRO A 134 -10.05 2.50 -42.07
N GLU A 135 -10.13 2.85 -40.80
CA GLU A 135 -8.95 3.05 -39.96
C GLU A 135 -8.47 1.72 -39.37
N LEU A 136 -7.32 1.23 -39.85
CA LEU A 136 -6.69 0.01 -39.33
C LEU A 136 -6.04 0.27 -37.96
N THR A 137 -6.83 0.22 -36.89
CA THR A 137 -6.35 0.35 -35.50
C THR A 137 -5.72 -0.94 -34.96
N ALA A 138 -5.93 -2.08 -35.62
CA ALA A 138 -5.40 -3.38 -35.24
C ALA A 138 -3.90 -3.49 -35.53
N LYS A 139 -3.11 -3.73 -34.49
CA LYS A 139 -1.66 -3.91 -34.61
C LYS A 139 -1.32 -5.38 -34.97
N PRO A 140 -0.35 -5.63 -35.88
CA PRO A 140 0.02 -7.00 -36.25
C PRO A 140 0.56 -7.77 -35.04
N ARG A 141 0.28 -9.08 -34.97
CA ARG A 141 0.60 -9.93 -33.80
C ARG A 141 2.08 -9.90 -33.38
N ARG A 142 3.00 -9.61 -34.30
CA ARG A 142 4.46 -9.51 -34.05
C ARG A 142 4.99 -8.06 -33.99
N SER A 143 4.13 -7.04 -34.01
CA SER A 143 4.61 -5.67 -33.82
C SER A 143 4.98 -5.46 -32.37
N GLU A 144 6.25 -5.19 -32.09
CA GLU A 144 6.63 -4.62 -30.81
C GLU A 144 6.06 -3.20 -30.74
N THR A 145 5.04 -3.00 -29.92
CA THR A 145 4.52 -1.67 -29.59
C THR A 145 5.51 -0.95 -28.69
N ARG A 146 6.59 -0.46 -29.29
CA ARG A 146 7.34 0.62 -28.66
C ARG A 146 6.67 1.90 -29.16
N ASP A 147 5.83 2.48 -28.32
CA ASP A 147 5.17 3.78 -28.54
C ASP A 147 6.19 4.94 -28.62
N GLN A 148 7.49 4.62 -28.65
CA GLN A 148 8.59 5.54 -28.84
C GLN A 148 9.61 4.89 -29.82
N PRO A 149 9.82 5.45 -31.02
CA PRO A 149 10.80 4.97 -32.01
C PRO A 149 12.28 5.16 -31.58
N CYS A 150 12.57 5.09 -30.28
CA CYS A 150 13.87 5.45 -29.70
C CYS A 150 14.21 4.73 -28.38
N GLN A 151 13.41 3.78 -27.90
CA GLN A 151 13.68 3.07 -26.63
C GLN A 151 14.46 1.75 -26.79
N LYS A 152 14.78 1.33 -28.01
CA LYS A 152 15.86 0.35 -28.18
C LYS A 152 17.15 1.10 -27.86
N SER A 153 17.85 0.68 -26.81
CA SER A 153 19.21 1.16 -26.54
C SER A 153 20.11 0.64 -27.66
N LEU A 154 20.10 1.33 -28.80
CA LEU A 154 21.01 1.06 -29.90
C LEU A 154 22.41 1.00 -29.30
N MET A 155 23.21 -0.01 -29.67
CA MET A 155 24.58 -0.12 -29.18
C MET A 155 25.36 1.18 -29.40
N LEU A 156 25.07 1.86 -30.51
CA LEU A 156 25.59 3.18 -30.84
C LEU A 156 25.33 4.24 -29.74
N ARG A 157 24.19 4.21 -29.04
CA ARG A 157 23.94 5.11 -27.89
C ARG A 157 24.90 4.86 -26.73
N LYS A 158 25.37 3.64 -26.52
CA LYS A 158 26.36 3.32 -25.49
C LYS A 158 27.77 3.84 -25.84
N LEU A 159 28.05 4.03 -27.13
CA LEU A 159 29.32 4.54 -27.64
C LEU A 159 29.30 6.07 -27.76
N LEU A 160 28.16 6.65 -28.15
CA LEU A 160 27.99 8.10 -28.34
C LEU A 160 27.65 8.84 -27.04
N ILE A 161 26.96 8.21 -26.08
CA ILE A 161 26.64 8.83 -24.79
C ILE A 161 27.75 8.44 -23.80
N PRO A 162 28.63 9.36 -23.38
CA PRO A 162 29.56 9.07 -22.30
C PRO A 162 28.76 8.65 -21.07
N SER A 163 29.16 7.53 -20.45
CA SER A 163 28.49 6.83 -19.34
C SER A 163 28.28 7.64 -18.06
N ASN A 164 28.50 8.95 -18.08
CA ASN A 164 28.59 9.84 -16.92
C ASN A 164 27.38 10.77 -16.80
N VAL A 165 26.20 10.33 -17.25
CA VAL A 165 24.93 10.87 -16.79
C VAL A 165 24.16 9.73 -16.15
N SER A 166 24.66 9.31 -14.98
CA SER A 166 23.83 8.59 -14.02
C SER A 166 22.58 9.44 -13.80
N GLN A 167 21.42 8.81 -13.95
CA GLN A 167 20.14 9.10 -13.29
C GLN A 167 20.00 10.51 -12.71
N PRO A 168 19.00 11.32 -13.09
CA PRO A 168 18.79 12.61 -12.44
C PRO A 168 18.74 12.36 -10.92
N LEU A 169 19.77 12.82 -10.19
CA LEU A 169 19.84 12.65 -8.76
C LEU A 169 18.53 13.22 -8.24
N THR A 170 17.70 12.38 -7.63
CA THR A 170 16.46 12.81 -7.00
C THR A 170 16.85 13.82 -5.93
N ILE A 171 16.70 15.10 -6.26
CA ILE A 171 17.08 16.22 -5.41
C ILE A 171 16.32 16.05 -4.08
N SER A 172 17.02 16.12 -2.95
CA SER A 172 16.37 15.98 -1.64
C SER A 172 15.26 17.02 -1.48
N LEU A 173 14.16 16.68 -0.78
CA LEU A 173 13.05 17.62 -0.57
C LEU A 173 13.51 18.94 0.06
N ALA A 174 14.52 18.91 0.91
CA ALA A 174 15.14 20.10 1.49
C ALA A 174 15.79 20.98 0.41
N ARG A 175 16.56 20.38 -0.49
CA ARG A 175 17.20 21.11 -1.60
C ARG A 175 16.16 21.62 -2.61
N GLN A 176 15.08 20.90 -2.85
CA GLN A 176 13.98 21.36 -3.69
C GLN A 176 13.31 22.63 -3.13
N ARG A 177 13.11 22.70 -1.81
CA ARG A 177 12.54 23.88 -1.13
C ARG A 177 13.43 25.12 -1.32
N ILE A 178 14.74 24.97 -1.11
CA ILE A 178 15.72 26.05 -1.30
C ILE A 178 15.66 26.58 -2.74
N MET A 179 15.66 25.68 -3.73
CA MET A 179 15.61 26.06 -5.15
C MET A 179 14.27 26.72 -5.54
N GLN A 180 13.16 26.32 -4.90
CA GLN A 180 11.85 26.95 -5.13
C GLN A 180 11.80 28.36 -4.54
N GLU A 181 12.32 28.54 -3.33
CA GLU A 181 12.40 29.85 -2.68
C GLU A 181 13.29 30.83 -3.46
N GLU A 182 14.42 30.36 -3.99
CA GLU A 182 15.29 31.15 -4.88
C GLU A 182 14.56 31.55 -6.17
N ARG A 183 13.79 30.64 -6.77
CA ARG A 183 12.97 30.92 -7.96
C ARG A 183 11.90 31.95 -7.67
N ASP A 184 11.19 31.82 -6.55
CA ASP A 184 10.12 32.75 -6.18
C ASP A 184 10.69 34.14 -5.93
N ARG A 185 11.85 34.25 -5.26
CA ARG A 185 12.57 35.51 -5.06
C ARG A 185 12.98 36.15 -6.40
N ALA A 186 13.51 35.37 -7.34
CA ALA A 186 13.90 35.86 -8.66
C ALA A 186 12.69 36.35 -9.48
N VAL A 187 11.58 35.61 -9.45
CA VAL A 187 10.33 35.99 -10.14
C VAL A 187 9.75 37.26 -9.55
N GLN A 188 9.75 37.41 -8.22
CA GLN A 188 9.27 38.64 -7.57
C GLN A 188 10.13 39.84 -7.94
N ALA A 189 11.46 39.71 -7.91
CA ALA A 189 12.37 40.77 -8.33
C ALA A 189 12.14 41.17 -9.80
N TYR A 190 11.99 40.19 -10.69
CA TYR A 190 11.68 40.44 -12.09
C TYR A 190 10.34 41.17 -12.28
N ARG A 191 9.29 40.74 -11.58
CA ARG A 191 7.98 41.41 -11.62
C ARG A 191 8.06 42.86 -11.14
N ALA A 192 8.79 43.13 -10.06
CA ALA A 192 8.99 44.48 -9.55
C ALA A 192 9.70 45.38 -10.58
N LEU A 193 10.79 44.89 -11.19
CA LEU A 193 11.49 45.60 -12.27
C LEU A 193 10.57 45.86 -13.47
N LYS A 194 9.76 44.87 -13.85
CA LYS A 194 8.82 45.00 -14.98
C LYS A 194 7.73 46.04 -14.70
N GLN A 195 7.21 46.09 -13.47
CA GLN A 195 6.26 47.12 -13.05
C GLN A 195 6.87 48.53 -13.05
N GLN A 196 8.13 48.67 -12.65
CA GLN A 196 8.85 49.95 -12.73
C GLN A 196 9.05 50.39 -14.19
N GLN A 197 9.44 49.47 -15.08
CA GLN A 197 9.56 49.77 -16.52
C GLN A 197 8.23 50.21 -17.13
N GLN A 198 7.12 49.55 -16.77
CA GLN A 198 5.79 49.96 -17.23
C GLN A 198 5.45 51.39 -16.77
N LYS A 199 5.69 51.73 -15.50
CA LYS A 199 5.48 53.08 -14.97
C LYS A 199 6.35 54.13 -15.66
N GLN A 200 7.59 53.78 -16.01
CA GLN A 200 8.49 54.66 -16.78
C GLN A 200 8.02 54.84 -18.23
N SER A 201 7.47 53.80 -18.86
CA SER A 201 6.90 53.90 -20.21
C SER A 201 5.60 54.71 -20.29
N THR A 202 4.89 54.89 -19.16
CA THR A 202 3.68 55.73 -19.06
C THR A 202 3.97 57.19 -18.68
N LEU A 203 5.23 57.60 -18.51
CA LEU A 203 5.63 59.00 -18.30
C LEU A 203 6.02 59.64 -19.65
N PRO A 204 5.56 60.87 -19.97
CA PRO A 204 5.91 61.52 -21.23
C PRO A 204 7.43 61.80 -21.31
N PRO A 205 8.02 61.78 -22.52
CA PRO A 205 9.46 61.96 -22.69
C PRO A 205 9.89 63.33 -22.16
N LYS A 206 10.74 63.36 -21.13
CA LYS A 206 11.42 64.58 -20.71
C LYS A 206 12.48 64.92 -21.76
N LEU A 207 12.24 65.98 -22.52
CA LEU A 207 13.20 66.55 -23.46
C LEU A 207 14.48 66.97 -22.72
N PRO A 208 15.68 66.70 -23.25
CA PRO A 208 16.92 67.15 -22.64
C PRO A 208 17.07 68.67 -22.77
N SER A 209 17.18 69.37 -21.64
CA SER A 209 17.57 70.79 -21.61
C SER A 209 19.02 70.94 -22.06
N HIS A 210 19.19 71.45 -23.28
CA HIS A 210 20.48 71.78 -23.88
C HIS A 210 21.14 72.92 -23.08
N THR A 211 22.14 72.59 -22.26
CA THR A 211 23.05 73.60 -21.69
C THR A 211 24.11 73.92 -22.74
N GLN A 212 24.10 75.15 -23.24
CA GLN A 212 25.16 75.64 -24.12
C GLN A 212 26.45 75.83 -23.31
N ARG A 213 27.51 75.19 -23.80
CA ARG A 213 28.87 75.27 -23.29
C ARG A 213 29.52 76.47 -23.99
N THR A 214 29.71 77.56 -23.27
CA THR A 214 30.40 78.76 -23.76
C THR A 214 31.88 78.46 -23.98
N LEU A 215 32.34 78.68 -25.21
CA LEU A 215 33.73 78.63 -25.63
C LEU A 215 34.42 79.93 -25.22
N GLY A 216 35.54 79.85 -24.50
CA GLY A 216 36.50 80.93 -24.36
C GLY A 216 37.72 80.65 -25.23
N ALA A 217 37.98 81.53 -26.20
CA ALA A 217 39.31 81.74 -26.79
C ALA A 217 39.32 82.99 -27.67
N GLN A 218 40.09 84.01 -27.27
CA GLN A 218 40.84 84.95 -28.11
C GLN A 218 41.94 85.59 -27.25
N PRO A 219 43.02 86.13 -27.83
CA PRO A 219 43.79 85.70 -29.00
C PRO A 219 45.09 84.96 -28.65
#